data_AF-A0A535H1R4-F1
#
_entry.id   AF-A0A535H1R4-F1
#
_cell.length_a   1.000
_cell.length_b   1.000
_cell.length_c   1.000
_cell.angle_alpha   90.00
_cell.angle_beta   90.00
_cell.angle_gamma   90.00
#
_symmetry.space_group_name_H-M   'P 1'
#
loop_
_entity.id
_entity.type
_entity.pdbx_description
1 polymer ?
#
loop_
_entity_poly.entity_id
_entity_poly.type
_entity_poly.pdbx_seq_one_letter_code
_entity_poly.pdbx_strand_id
1 'polypeptide(L)' 'MRIAATRPADVAREVEDLLRAGHRAFVVVPIDHGGMLDQERLGAARYAAGLHSSVELEAEAPTALAMAR' A
#
# COMPACT_ATOMS: atom_id res chain seq x y z
N MET A 1 -8.96 0.85 1.75
CA MET A 1 -8.89 0.60 0.30
C MET A 1 -7.59 -0.09 -0.02
N ARG A 2 -7.61 -1.16 -0.81
CA ARG A 2 -6.40 -1.86 -1.23
C ARG A 2 -5.88 -1.23 -2.51
N ILE A 3 -4.58 -0.91 -2.55
CA ILE A 3 -3.91 -0.29 -3.70
C ILE A 3 -2.97 -1.31 -4.31
N ALA A 4 -3.24 -1.70 -5.56
CA ALA A 4 -2.48 -2.74 -6.26
C ALA A 4 -1.65 -2.19 -7.43
N ALA A 5 -1.72 -0.89 -7.73
CA ALA A 5 -0.91 -0.27 -8.76
C ALA A 5 0.59 -0.53 -8.54
N THR A 6 1.29 -0.86 -9.62
CA THR A 6 2.70 -1.30 -9.58
C THR A 6 3.67 -0.13 -9.47
N ARG A 7 3.42 0.98 -10.19
CA ARG A 7 4.34 2.12 -10.23
C ARG A 7 4.00 3.11 -9.12
N PRO A 8 5.00 3.72 -8.44
CA PRO A 8 4.74 4.72 -7.40
C PRO A 8 3.83 5.88 -7.85
N ALA A 9 4.00 6.37 -9.08
CA ALA A 9 3.15 7.45 -9.62
C ALA A 9 1.68 7.03 -9.81
N ASP A 10 1.44 5.78 -10.21
CA ASP A 10 0.08 5.26 -10.37
C ASP A 10 -0.57 4.98 -9.00
N VAL A 11 0.22 4.54 -8.01
CA VAL A 11 -0.20 4.43 -6.61
C VAL A 11 -0.68 5.78 -6.06
N ALA A 12 0.10 6.86 -6.27
CA ALA A 12 -0.28 8.20 -5.84
C ALA A 12 -1.60 8.64 -6.48
N ARG A 13 -1.76 8.45 -7.79
CA ARG A 13 -2.97 8.82 -8.52
C ARG A 13 -4.21 8.04 -8.04
N GLU A 14 -4.08 6.73 -7.83
CA GLU A 14 -5.18 5.91 -7.30
C GLU A 14 -5.60 6.38 -5.89
N VAL A 15 -4.65 6.74 -5.03
CA VAL A 15 -4.92 7.30 -3.70
C VAL A 15 -5.68 8.63 -3.81
N GLU A 16 -5.26 9.54 -4.70
CA GLU A 16 -5.94 10.82 -4.92
C GLU A 16 -7.39 10.64 -5.41
N ASP A 17 -7.62 9.70 -6.34
CA ASP A 17 -8.96 9.39 -6.84
C ASP A 17 -9.87 8.88 -5.71
N LEU A 18 -9.35 8.00 -4.86
CA LEU A 18 -10.08 7.46 -3.72
C LEU A 18 -10.28 8.51 -2.60
N LEU A 19 -9.33 9.43 -2.41
CA LEU A 19 -9.50 10.58 -1.52
C LEU A 19 -10.65 11.46 -1.98
N ARG A 20 -10.73 11.76 -3.29
CA ARG A 20 -11.83 12.51 -3.91
C ARG A 20 -13.17 11.79 -3.71
N ALA A 21 -13.17 10.47 -3.69
CA ALA A 21 -14.34 9.64 -3.37
C ALA A 21 -14.65 9.55 -1.85
N GLY A 22 -13.85 10.17 -0.98
CA GLY A 22 -14.11 10.25 0.46
C GLY A 22 -13.42 9.18 1.32
N HIS A 23 -12.62 8.29 0.73
CA HIS A 23 -11.86 7.29 1.49
C HIS A 23 -10.67 7.93 2.22
N ARG A 24 -10.30 7.39 3.39
CA ARG A 24 -9.22 7.92 4.25
C ARG A 24 -8.25 6.86 4.79
N ALA A 25 -8.47 5.59 4.45
CA ALA A 25 -7.64 4.47 4.90
C ALA A 25 -7.21 3.62 3.70
N PHE A 26 -5.90 3.42 3.57
CA PHE A 26 -5.29 2.78 2.41
C PHE A 26 -4.30 1.71 2.85
N VAL A 27 -4.27 0.62 2.10
CA VAL A 27 -3.34 -0.49 2.30
C VAL A 27 -2.66 -0.76 0.96
N VAL A 28 -1.35 -0.57 0.90
CA VAL A 28 -0.53 -0.92 -0.27
C VAL A 28 -0.28 -2.42 -0.25
N VAL A 29 -0.62 -3.11 -1.34
CA VAL A 29 -0.39 -4.55 -1.48
C VAL A 29 1.07 -4.76 -1.91
N PRO A 30 1.89 -5.52 -1.17
CA PRO A 30 3.29 -5.77 -1.53
C PRO A 30 3.38 -6.55 -2.84
N ILE A 31 4.39 -6.22 -3.65
CA ILE A 31 4.75 -6.95 -4.87
C ILE A 31 6.24 -7.33 -4.91
N ASP A 32 7.01 -6.83 -3.95
CA ASP A 32 8.45 -6.99 -3.83
C ASP A 32 8.82 -7.47 -2.41
N HIS A 33 7.91 -8.22 -1.76
CA HIS A 33 8.08 -8.76 -0.41
C HIS A 33 8.50 -7.71 0.65
N GLY A 34 7.98 -6.48 0.53
CA GLY A 34 8.34 -5.36 1.41
C GLY A 34 9.67 -4.69 1.08
N GLY A 35 10.29 -5.06 -0.05
CA GLY A 35 11.52 -4.51 -0.59
C GLY A 35 11.41 -3.05 -1.05
N MET A 36 12.45 -2.57 -1.72
CA MET A 36 12.61 -1.16 -2.04
C MET A 36 11.43 -0.61 -2.87
N LEU A 37 10.92 -1.40 -3.82
CA LEU A 37 9.79 -0.97 -4.64
C LEU A 37 8.52 -0.79 -3.79
N ASP A 38 8.27 -1.66 -2.81
CA ASP A 38 7.15 -1.53 -1.90
C ASP A 38 7.28 -0.31 -0.98
N GLN A 39 8.50 0.02 -0.55
CA GLN A 39 8.75 1.25 0.23
C GLN A 39 8.55 2.52 -0.59
N GLU A 40 8.99 2.55 -1.85
CA GLU A 40 8.74 3.66 -2.76
C GLU A 40 7.24 3.87 -3.01
N ARG A 41 6.50 2.77 -3.24
CA ARG A 41 5.05 2.79 -3.39
C ARG A 41 4.35 3.27 -2.12
N LEU A 42 4.78 2.78 -0.96
CA LEU A 42 4.26 3.23 0.34
C LEU A 42 4.51 4.73 0.57
N GLY A 43 5.71 5.22 0.23
CA GLY A 43 6.05 6.63 0.30
C GLY A 43 5.16 7.49 -0.60
N ALA A 44 4.95 7.08 -1.85
CA ALA A 44 4.08 7.77 -2.79
C ALA A 44 2.63 7.80 -2.31
N ALA A 45 2.12 6.68 -1.78
CA ALA A 45 0.78 6.62 -1.21
C ALA A 45 0.63 7.57 -0.01
N ARG A 46 1.60 7.60 0.92
CA ARG A 46 1.58 8.51 2.07
C ARG A 46 1.64 9.97 1.67
N TYR A 47 2.47 10.31 0.69
CA TYR A 47 2.56 11.66 0.17
C TYR A 47 1.22 12.11 -0.42
N ALA A 48 0.59 11.29 -1.26
CA ALA A 48 -0.71 11.59 -1.86
C ALA A 48 -1.86 11.63 -0.83
N ALA A 49 -1.83 10.75 0.18
CA ALA A 49 -2.90 10.62 1.17
C ALA A 49 -2.96 11.81 2.16
N GLY A 50 -1.83 12.52 2.33
CA GLY A 50 -1.68 13.62 3.28
C GLY A 50 -1.78 13.18 4.76
N LEU A 51 -1.72 14.16 5.67
CA LEU A 51 -1.63 13.91 7.12
C LEU A 51 -2.92 13.38 7.77
N HIS A 52 -4.07 13.50 7.10
CA HIS A 52 -5.38 13.15 7.66
C HIS A 52 -5.88 11.75 7.25
N SER A 53 -5.01 10.94 6.68
CA SER A 53 -5.32 9.60 6.18
C SER A 53 -4.34 8.58 6.73
N SER A 54 -4.78 7.32 6.89
CA SER A 54 -3.88 6.22 7.23
C SER A 54 -3.43 5.48 5.96
N VAL A 55 -2.13 5.17 5.91
CA VAL A 55 -1.53 4.39 4.82
C VAL A 55 -0.54 3.40 5.39
N GLU A 56 -0.82 2.13 5.17
CA GLU A 56 -0.03 1.00 5.64
C GLU A 56 0.41 0.14 4.46
N LEU A 57 1.53 -0.56 4.62
CA LEU A 57 1.91 -1.67 3.76
C LEU A 57 1.29 -2.93 4.35
N GLU A 58 0.59 -3.72 3.54
CA GLU A 58 0.02 -4.98 4.00
C GLU A 58 1.15 -5.89 4.50
N ALA A 59 1.03 -6.34 5.76
CA ALA A 59 1.94 -7.35 6.29
C ALA A 59 1.71 -8.66 5.54
N GLU A 60 2.77 -9.27 5.02
CA GLU A 60 2.71 -10.67 4.64
C GLU A 60 2.38 -11.46 5.90
N ALA A 61 1.21 -12.09 5.93
CA ALA A 61 0.87 -12.99 7.03
C ALA A 61 1.99 -14.05 7.09
N PRO A 62 2.65 -14.24 8.24
CA PRO A 62 3.61 -15.33 8.35
C PRO A 62 2.84 -16.62 8.06
N THR A 63 3.23 -17.32 7.00
CA THR A 63 2.74 -18.68 6.70
C THR A 63 3.23 -19.62 7.81
N ALA A 64 2.59 -19.55 8.98
CA ALA A 64 2.86 -20.41 10.14
C ALA A 64 2.30 -21.83 9.94
N LEU A 65 2.31 -22.35 8.70
CA LEU A 65 1.66 -23.60 8.33
C LEU A 65 2.38 -24.32 7.18
N ALA A 66 3.72 -24.29 7.15
CA ALA A 66 4.49 -25.01 6.13
C ALA A 66 5.65 -25.87 6.65
N MET A 67 5.85 -26.02 7.96
CA MET A 67 6.85 -26.95 8.52
C MET A 67 6.30 -27.68 9.75
N ALA A 68 5.16 -28.35 9.57
CA ALA A 68 4.87 -29.56 10.34
C ALA A 68 5.22 -30.75 9.42
N ARG A 69 6.45 -31.23 9.52
CA ARG A 69 6.89 -32.54 9.03
C ARG A 69 7.69 -33.21 10.11
#